data_AF-A0A397FAX0-F1
#
_entry.id   AF-A0A397FAX0-F1
#
_cell.length_a   1.000
_cell.length_b   1.000
_cell.length_c   1.000
_cell.angle_alpha   90.00
_cell.angle_beta   90.00
_cell.angle_gamma   90.00
#
_symmetry.space_group_name_H-M   'P 1'
#
loop_
_entity.id
_entity.type
_entity.pdbx_description
1 polymer ?
#
loop_
_entity_poly.entity_id
_entity_poly.type
_entity_poly.pdbx_seq_one_letter_code
_entity_poly.pdbx_strand_id
1 'polypeptide(L)' 'VVESLVKAKYAGAYMWSLNPESAYQFNPITPGSYTEGLLLDDWLTPNKPFLKGMEGLNMLPNLRLFPCFLDKKP' A
#
# COMPACT_ATOMS: atom_id res chain seq x y z
N VAL A 1 9.49 -8.03 -2.67
CA VAL A 1 9.76 -6.89 -1.75
C VAL A 1 9.21 -7.14 -0.36
N VAL A 2 7.90 -7.36 -0.19
CA VAL A 2 7.25 -7.58 1.12
C VAL A 2 7.95 -8.64 1.98
N GLU A 3 8.22 -9.82 1.41
CA GLU A 3 8.90 -10.90 2.11
C GLU A 3 10.32 -10.51 2.58
N SER A 4 11.07 -9.77 1.75
CA SER A 4 12.42 -9.29 2.07
C SER A 4 12.40 -8.32 3.25
N LEU A 5 11.38 -7.44 3.33
CA LEU A 5 11.22 -6.50 4.44
C LEU A 5 11.03 -7.24 5.77
N VAL A 6 10.19 -8.29 5.77
CA VAL A 6 9.94 -9.12 6.95
C VAL A 6 11.19 -9.89 7.35
N LYS A 7 11.85 -10.57 6.42
CA LYS A 7 13.08 -11.36 6.68
C LYS A 7 14.22 -10.51 7.24
N ALA A 8 14.38 -9.30 6.73
CA ALA A 8 15.40 -8.36 7.18
C ALA A 8 15.02 -7.55 8.42
N LYS A 9 13.85 -7.79 9.02
CA LYS A 9 13.36 -7.14 10.25
C LYS A 9 13.31 -5.61 10.15
N TYR A 10 12.89 -5.08 9.00
CA TYR A 10 12.59 -3.65 8.88
C TYR A 10 11.44 -3.25 9.81
N ALA A 11 11.45 -2.00 10.29
CA ALA A 11 10.36 -1.47 11.11
C ALA A 11 9.08 -1.19 10.30
N GLY A 12 9.22 -1.00 8.99
CA GLY A 12 8.13 -0.68 8.07
C GLY A 12 8.65 -0.23 6.71
N ALA A 13 7.75 0.22 5.84
CA ALA A 13 8.08 0.80 4.54
C ALA A 13 7.05 1.88 4.17
N TYR A 14 7.45 2.80 3.31
CA TYR A 14 6.52 3.69 2.61
C TYR A 14 6.16 3.07 1.27
N MET A 15 4.87 3.04 0.96
CA MET A 15 4.41 2.66 -0.37
C MET A 15 4.33 3.93 -1.22
N TRP A 16 4.83 3.84 -2.45
CA TRP A 16 4.54 4.80 -3.51
C TRP A 16 3.46 4.20 -4.42
N SER A 17 2.37 4.89 -4.74
CA SER A 17 1.89 6.16 -4.15
C SER A 17 0.44 6.07 -3.71
N LEU A 18 0.04 6.99 -2.84
CA LEU A 18 -1.38 7.18 -2.52
C LEU A 18 -2.18 7.60 -3.76
N ASN A 19 -1.58 8.50 -4.55
CA ASN A 19 -2.16 9.10 -5.74
C ASN A 19 -2.51 8.06 -6.81
N PRO A 20 -3.77 7.99 -7.28
CA PRO A 20 -4.20 7.10 -8.36
C PRO A 20 -3.54 7.40 -9.71
N GLU A 21 -3.21 8.65 -9.96
CA GLU A 21 -2.67 9.15 -11.22
C GLU A 21 -1.15 8.94 -11.40
N SER A 22 -0.47 8.35 -10.42
CA SER A 22 0.96 8.05 -10.54
C SER A 22 1.20 7.09 -11.69
N ALA A 23 1.97 7.58 -12.67
CA ALA A 23 2.23 6.85 -13.90
C ALA A 23 3.65 6.28 -13.94
N TYR A 24 3.76 5.07 -14.46
CA TYR A 24 5.02 4.39 -14.76
C TYR A 24 5.10 4.21 -16.28
N GLN A 25 6.23 4.61 -16.84
CA GLN A 25 6.49 4.53 -18.29
C GLN A 25 7.19 3.23 -18.68
N PHE A 26 7.55 2.40 -17.70
CA PHE A 26 8.31 1.18 -17.90
C PHE A 26 7.50 -0.04 -17.51
N ASN A 27 7.27 -0.92 -18.47
CA ASN A 27 6.85 -2.31 -18.27
C ASN A 27 7.75 -3.19 -19.17
N PRO A 28 8.42 -4.22 -18.64
CA PRO A 28 9.36 -5.05 -19.39
C PRO A 28 8.76 -5.80 -20.58
N ILE A 29 7.43 -6.01 -20.59
CA ILE A 29 6.72 -6.79 -21.60
C ILE A 29 6.18 -5.87 -22.70
N THR A 30 5.58 -4.75 -22.32
CA THR A 30 4.90 -3.85 -23.24
C THR A 30 5.19 -2.40 -22.84
N PRO A 31 5.85 -1.60 -23.70
CA PRO A 31 5.99 -0.17 -23.45
C PRO A 31 4.63 0.52 -23.40
N GLY A 32 4.45 1.44 -22.45
CA GLY A 32 3.18 2.13 -22.29
C GLY A 32 3.17 3.06 -21.08
N SER A 33 2.07 3.78 -20.90
CA SER A 33 1.79 4.56 -19.69
C SER A 33 0.80 3.78 -18.83
N TYR A 34 1.23 3.39 -17.64
CA TYR A 34 0.42 2.64 -16.68
C TYR A 34 0.24 3.46 -15.43
N THR A 35 -1.00 3.68 -15.00
CA THR A 35 -1.29 4.33 -13.72
C THR A 35 -1.50 3.29 -12.64
N GLU A 36 -0.83 3.47 -11.50
CA GLU A 36 -1.04 2.64 -10.31
C GLU A 36 -0.83 3.46 -9.04
N GLY A 37 -1.88 3.50 -8.22
CA GLY A 37 -1.89 4.06 -6.89
C GLY A 37 -2.68 3.18 -5.92
N LEU A 38 -2.61 3.56 -4.64
CA LEU A 38 -3.34 2.90 -3.56
C LEU A 38 -4.85 3.16 -3.64
N LEU A 39 -5.24 4.31 -4.20
CA LEU A 39 -6.62 4.68 -4.49
C LEU A 39 -6.91 4.48 -5.97
N LEU A 40 -8.18 4.40 -6.30
CA LEU A 40 -8.69 4.56 -7.66
C LEU A 40 -8.91 6.05 -7.97
N ASP A 41 -9.20 6.37 -9.22
CA ASP A 41 -9.35 7.76 -9.73
C ASP A 41 -10.42 8.59 -8.99
N ASP A 42 -11.32 7.95 -8.23
CA ASP A 42 -12.32 8.61 -7.39
C ASP A 42 -11.75 9.13 -6.06
N TRP A 43 -10.47 8.90 -5.78
CA TRP A 43 -9.77 9.28 -4.54
C TRP A 43 -10.41 8.73 -3.26
N LEU A 44 -11.27 7.72 -3.39
CA LEU A 44 -12.07 7.19 -2.29
C LEU A 44 -11.97 5.67 -2.22
N THR A 45 -12.08 5.01 -3.36
CA THR A 45 -12.06 3.56 -3.45
C THR A 45 -10.63 3.05 -3.40
N PRO A 46 -10.29 2.12 -2.49
CA PRO A 46 -8.95 1.56 -2.45
C PRO A 46 -8.74 0.53 -3.57
N ASN A 47 -7.53 0.48 -4.10
CA ASN A 47 -7.05 -0.58 -4.97
C ASN A 47 -6.87 -1.88 -4.16
N LYS A 48 -7.96 -2.63 -3.97
CA LYS A 48 -8.02 -3.84 -3.14
C LYS A 48 -7.04 -4.94 -3.57
N PRO A 49 -6.86 -5.24 -4.88
CA PRO A 49 -5.85 -6.20 -5.32
C PRO A 49 -4.44 -5.82 -4.85
N PHE A 50 -4.08 -4.53 -4.95
CA PHE A 50 -2.80 -4.02 -4.50
C PHE A 50 -2.62 -4.17 -2.99
N LEU A 51 -3.64 -3.78 -2.20
CA LEU A 51 -3.65 -3.99 -0.74
C LEU A 51 -3.49 -5.46 -0.35
N LYS A 52 -4.16 -6.37 -1.05
CA LYS A 52 -4.05 -7.82 -0.81
C LYS A 52 -2.62 -8.32 -1.02
N GLY A 53 -1.92 -7.82 -2.04
CA GLY A 53 -0.50 -8.14 -2.28
C GLY A 53 0.43 -7.68 -1.14
N MET A 54 0.02 -6.70 -0.36
CA MET A 54 0.78 -6.16 0.77
C MET A 54 0.47 -6.82 2.12
N GLU A 55 -0.50 -7.73 2.21
CA GLU A 55 -0.87 -8.40 3.47
C GLU A 55 0.30 -9.12 4.16
N GLY A 56 1.36 -9.49 3.43
CA GLY A 56 2.57 -10.04 4.03
C GLY A 56 3.26 -9.08 5.02
N LEU A 57 3.04 -7.76 4.92
CA LEU A 57 3.52 -6.78 5.91
C LEU A 57 2.82 -6.91 7.27
N ASN A 58 1.70 -7.62 7.35
CA ASN A 58 1.03 -7.92 8.63
C ASN A 58 1.89 -8.81 9.54
N MET A 59 2.93 -9.45 8.99
CA MET A 59 3.89 -10.26 9.73
C MET A 59 5.02 -9.45 10.36
N LEU A 60 5.05 -8.12 10.19
CA LEU A 60 6.07 -7.26 10.79
C LEU A 60 5.99 -7.30 12.33
N PRO A 61 7.12 -7.46 13.02
CA PRO A 61 7.12 -7.50 14.48
C PRO A 61 6.64 -6.16 15.05
N ASN A 62 5.80 -6.22 16.07
CA ASN A 62 5.22 -5.05 16.75
C ASN A 62 4.25 -4.21 15.91
N LEU A 63 3.75 -4.71 14.77
CA LEU A 63 2.65 -4.06 14.07
C LEU A 63 1.42 -3.99 15.00
N ARG A 64 0.87 -2.78 15.16
CA ARG A 64 -0.33 -2.52 15.96
C ARG A 64 -1.28 -1.69 15.12
N LEU A 65 -2.55 -2.06 15.16
CA LEU A 65 -3.60 -1.22 14.57
C LEU A 65 -3.59 0.14 15.27
N PHE A 66 -3.74 1.20 14.47
CA PHE A 66 -3.96 2.52 15.03
C PHE A 66 -5.24 2.48 15.89
N PRO A 67 -5.22 3.00 17.13
CA PRO A 67 -6.39 2.96 17.98
C PRO A 67 -7.56 3.68 17.30
N CYS A 68 -8.75 3.07 17.32
CA CYS A 68 -9.94 3.77 16.87
C CYS A 68 -10.16 5.03 17.71
N PHE A 69 -10.57 6.12 17.08
CA PHE A 69 -11.17 7.23 17.80
C PHE A 69 -12.52 6.74 18.32
N LEU A 70 -12.56 6.28 19.57
CA LEU A 70 -13.84 6.08 20.24
C LEU A 70 -14.49 7.46 20.32
N ASP A 71 -15.67 7.62 19.71
CA ASP A 71 -16.50 8.80 19.93
C ASP A 71 -16.70 8.95 21.44
N LYS A 72 -15.95 9.88 22.06
CA LYS A 72 -16.31 10.39 23.37
C LYS A 72 -17.56 11.23 23.14
N LYS A 73 -18.73 10.58 23.03
CA LYS A 73 -19.99 11.29 23.26
C LYS A 73 -19.93 11.85 24.69
N PRO A 74 -20.12 13.16 24.88
CA PRO A 74 -20.32 13.73 26.20
C PRO A 74 -21.59 13.15 26.86
#